data_AF-A0A1G2NV70-F1
#
_entry.id   AF-A0A1G2NV70-F1
#
_cell.length_a   1.000
_cell.length_b   1.000
_cell.length_c   1.000
_cell.angle_alpha   90.00
_cell.angle_beta   90.00
_cell.angle_gamma   90.00
#
_symmetry.space_group_name_H-M   'P 1'
#
loop_
_entity.id
_entity.type
_entity.pdbx_description
1 polymer ?
#
loop_
_entity_poly.entity_id
_entity_poly.type
_entity_poly.pdbx_seq_one_letter_code
_entity_poly.pdbx_strand_id
1 'polypeptide(L)'
;MEILEKAHKYLGVTINMRRDFIIQARKSADNGLSFVGQIVTVSGIIAGFGFTAIKDIEGKDFFILGELFLFLNICLGLYFIKKFWYEDFEIFKADIKEMHNIADILKDGLEKKDEEKAKSGIAKLEAFAQQERNVTKLFKLLPTLMIALILISSILILLSI
;
A
#
# COMPACT_ATOMS: atom_id res chain seq x y z
N MET A 1 28.77 5.26 -30.30
CA MET A 1 29.32 4.27 -29.32
C MET A 1 28.95 4.58 -27.87
N GLU A 2 29.21 5.80 -27.37
CA GLU A 2 28.92 6.22 -25.99
C GLU A 2 27.43 6.05 -25.60
N ILE A 3 26.50 6.31 -26.53
CA ILE A 3 25.05 6.16 -26.32
C ILE A 3 24.65 4.70 -26.11
N LEU A 4 25.23 3.76 -26.86
CA LEU A 4 24.92 2.33 -26.75
C LEU A 4 25.47 1.75 -25.44
N GLU A 5 26.65 2.21 -25.01
CA GLU A 5 27.21 1.83 -23.71
C GLU A 5 26.34 2.36 -22.55
N LYS A 6 25.88 3.63 -22.65
CA LYS A 6 24.92 4.21 -21.71
C LYS A 6 23.59 3.42 -21.70
N ALA A 7 23.07 3.04 -22.86
CA ALA A 7 21.85 2.25 -22.97
C ALA A 7 21.97 0.86 -22.34
N HIS A 8 23.13 0.19 -22.48
CA HIS A 8 23.38 -1.10 -21.84
C HIS A 8 23.36 -0.98 -20.31
N LYS A 9 24.00 0.04 -19.77
CA LYS A 9 23.96 0.34 -18.33
C LYS A 9 22.53 0.62 -17.85
N TYR A 10 21.78 1.42 -18.60
CA TYR A 10 20.41 1.81 -18.25
C TYR A 10 19.43 0.64 -18.36
N LEU A 11 19.65 -0.31 -19.27
CA LEU A 11 18.89 -1.55 -19.32
C LEU A 11 19.05 -2.36 -18.02
N GLY A 12 20.28 -2.47 -17.50
CA GLY A 12 20.55 -3.10 -16.20
C GLY A 12 19.82 -2.41 -15.04
N VAL A 13 19.83 -1.07 -15.01
CA VAL A 13 19.07 -0.28 -14.03
C VAL A 13 17.57 -0.56 -14.13
N THR A 14 17.01 -0.56 -15.35
CA THR A 14 15.59 -0.81 -15.61
C THR A 14 15.14 -2.19 -15.12
N ILE A 15 15.95 -3.23 -15.36
CA ILE A 15 15.68 -4.59 -14.89
C ILE A 15 15.67 -4.66 -13.36
N ASN A 16 16.65 -4.03 -12.70
CA ASN A 16 16.73 -3.99 -11.25
C ASN A 16 15.54 -3.24 -10.63
N MET A 17 15.20 -2.06 -11.15
CA MET A 17 14.05 -1.27 -10.68
C MET A 17 12.74 -2.05 -10.83
N ARG A 18 12.53 -2.72 -11.98
CA ARG A 18 11.35 -3.59 -12.18
C ARG A 18 11.26 -4.69 -11.13
N ARG A 19 12.37 -5.36 -10.82
CA ARG A 19 12.42 -6.40 -9.78
C ARG A 19 12.04 -5.82 -8.42
N ASP A 20 12.59 -4.66 -8.07
CA ASP A 20 12.32 -4.01 -6.80
C ASP A 20 10.86 -3.56 -6.67
N PHE A 21 10.24 -3.07 -7.75
CA PHE A 21 8.80 -2.78 -7.78
C PHE A 21 7.93 -4.01 -7.57
N ILE A 22 8.26 -5.15 -8.20
CA ILE A 22 7.54 -6.41 -7.98
C ILE A 22 7.63 -6.85 -6.52
N ILE A 23 8.82 -6.76 -5.92
CA ILE A 23 9.04 -7.09 -4.50
C ILE A 23 8.25 -6.15 -3.60
N GLN A 24 8.27 -4.85 -3.87
CA GLN A 24 7.52 -3.86 -3.09
C GLN A 24 6.01 -4.04 -3.22
N ALA A 25 5.49 -4.32 -4.42
CA ALA A 25 4.07 -4.58 -4.64
C ALA A 25 3.59 -5.80 -3.85
N ARG A 26 4.37 -6.89 -3.86
CA ARG A 26 4.06 -8.10 -3.08
C ARG A 26 4.15 -7.85 -1.57
N LYS A 27 5.24 -7.22 -1.12
CA LYS A 27 5.43 -6.88 0.30
C LYS A 27 4.36 -5.92 0.79
N SER A 28 3.93 -4.99 -0.05
CA SER A 28 2.74 -4.17 0.19
C SER A 28 1.58 -5.13 0.39
N ALA A 29 1.11 -5.84 -0.63
CA ALA A 29 -0.03 -6.78 -0.58
C ALA A 29 -0.05 -7.78 0.59
N ASP A 30 1.09 -8.24 1.09
CA ASP A 30 1.16 -9.12 2.28
C ASP A 30 0.91 -8.34 3.59
N ASN A 31 1.57 -7.18 3.78
CA ASN A 31 1.59 -6.43 5.05
C ASN A 31 0.23 -5.98 5.55
N GLY A 32 -0.58 -5.49 4.64
CA GLY A 32 -1.92 -5.00 4.90
C GLY A 32 -3.00 -6.05 4.74
N LEU A 33 -2.79 -7.20 4.08
CA LEU A 33 -3.66 -8.35 4.29
C LEU A 33 -3.55 -8.79 5.75
N SER A 34 -2.31 -8.82 6.27
CA SER A 34 -2.04 -9.01 7.68
C SER A 34 -2.68 -7.91 8.55
N PHE A 35 -2.58 -6.64 8.16
CA PHE A 35 -3.24 -5.54 8.89
C PHE A 35 -4.77 -5.68 8.91
N VAL A 36 -5.41 -5.96 7.77
CA VAL A 36 -6.86 -6.21 7.69
C VAL A 36 -7.23 -7.34 8.64
N GLY A 37 -6.49 -8.45 8.56
CA GLY A 37 -6.71 -9.61 9.42
C GLY A 37 -6.62 -9.26 10.90
N GLN A 38 -5.62 -8.46 11.29
CA GLN A 38 -5.47 -7.99 12.67
C GLN A 38 -6.63 -7.10 13.11
N ILE A 39 -7.00 -6.11 12.30
CA ILE A 39 -8.11 -5.18 12.61
C ILE A 39 -9.42 -5.96 12.75
N VAL A 40 -9.76 -6.81 11.77
CA VAL A 40 -10.99 -7.62 11.81
C VAL A 40 -11.00 -8.56 13.01
N THR A 41 -9.88 -9.21 13.32
CA THR A 41 -9.78 -10.14 14.45
C THR A 41 -9.96 -9.41 15.78
N VAL A 42 -9.21 -8.32 16.00
CA VAL A 42 -9.28 -7.55 17.25
C VAL A 42 -10.68 -6.94 17.40
N SER A 43 -11.24 -6.34 16.35
CA SER A 43 -12.61 -5.83 16.40
C SER A 43 -13.64 -6.91 16.68
N GLY A 44 -13.51 -8.10 16.08
CA GLY A 44 -14.40 -9.23 16.33
C GLY A 44 -14.33 -9.74 17.77
N ILE A 45 -13.13 -9.77 18.37
CA ILE A 45 -12.94 -10.13 19.78
C ILE A 45 -13.63 -9.10 20.69
N ILE A 46 -13.41 -7.81 20.44
CA ILE A 46 -14.00 -6.73 21.25
C ILE A 46 -15.53 -6.75 21.17
N ALA A 47 -16.09 -6.83 19.96
CA ALA A 47 -17.53 -6.94 19.76
C ALA A 47 -18.09 -8.19 20.45
N GLY A 48 -17.40 -9.33 20.33
CA GLY A 48 -17.76 -10.57 21.02
C GLY A 48 -17.85 -10.40 22.54
N PHE A 49 -16.86 -9.77 23.17
CA PHE A 49 -16.91 -9.47 24.60
C PHE A 49 -18.05 -8.50 24.96
N GLY A 50 -18.25 -7.45 24.18
CA GLY A 50 -19.34 -6.48 24.38
C GLY A 50 -20.73 -7.14 24.35
N PHE A 51 -20.99 -8.01 23.37
CA PHE A 51 -22.26 -8.75 23.28
C PHE A 51 -22.43 -9.80 24.38
N THR A 52 -21.34 -10.43 24.83
CA THR A 52 -21.41 -11.43 25.91
C THR A 52 -21.76 -10.77 27.25
N ALA A 53 -21.23 -9.58 27.50
CA ALA A 53 -21.49 -8.79 28.70
C ALA A 53 -22.77 -7.92 28.61
N ILE A 54 -23.58 -8.05 27.55
CA ILE A 54 -24.69 -7.13 27.26
C ILE A 54 -25.73 -7.03 28.40
N LYS A 55 -25.84 -8.08 29.22
CA LYS A 55 -26.75 -8.14 30.37
C LYS A 55 -26.25 -7.36 31.58
N ASP A 56 -24.95 -7.15 31.67
CA ASP A 56 -24.27 -6.49 32.79
C ASP A 56 -23.91 -5.04 32.47
N ILE A 57 -24.37 -4.49 31.33
CA ILE A 57 -24.10 -3.10 30.94
C ILE A 57 -24.92 -2.14 31.79
N GLU A 58 -24.26 -1.41 32.67
CA GLU A 58 -24.84 -0.31 33.43
C GLU A 58 -24.77 1.02 32.65
N GLY A 59 -23.69 1.23 31.88
CA GLY A 59 -23.39 2.47 31.15
C GLY A 59 -23.80 2.46 29.69
N LYS A 60 -25.10 2.38 29.38
CA LYS A 60 -25.61 2.23 27.99
C LYS A 60 -25.07 3.25 26.99
N ASP A 61 -24.89 4.51 27.39
CA ASP A 61 -24.37 5.56 26.51
C ASP A 61 -22.91 5.30 26.11
N PHE A 62 -22.08 4.85 27.06
CA PHE A 62 -20.68 4.48 26.81
C PHE A 62 -20.55 3.23 25.94
N PHE A 63 -21.46 2.26 26.13
CA PHE A 63 -21.52 1.09 25.28
C PHE A 63 -21.85 1.44 23.82
N ILE A 64 -22.91 2.23 23.60
CA ILE A 64 -23.32 2.66 22.26
C ILE A 64 -22.22 3.48 21.59
N LEU A 65 -21.58 4.40 22.33
CA LEU A 65 -20.43 5.16 21.82
C LEU A 65 -19.27 4.24 21.45
N GLY A 66 -18.92 3.28 22.32
CA GLY A 66 -17.85 2.31 22.08
C GLY A 66 -18.08 1.48 20.82
N GLU A 67 -19.28 0.93 20.65
CA GLU A 67 -19.68 0.17 19.47
C GLU A 67 -19.71 1.03 18.19
N LEU A 68 -20.21 2.27 18.29
CA LEU A 68 -20.22 3.21 17.16
C LEU A 68 -18.79 3.55 16.71
N PHE A 69 -17.88 3.81 17.66
CA PHE A 69 -16.47 4.04 17.36
C PHE A 69 -15.82 2.81 16.73
N LEU A 70 -16.10 1.62 17.24
CA LEU A 70 -15.60 0.37 16.69
C LEU A 70 -16.07 0.18 15.24
N PHE A 71 -17.36 0.39 14.98
CA PHE A 71 -17.95 0.29 13.64
C PHE A 71 -17.33 1.29 12.65
N LEU A 72 -17.24 2.57 13.04
CA LEU A 72 -16.62 3.60 12.20
C LEU A 72 -15.16 3.27 11.86
N ASN A 73 -14.42 2.70 12.81
CA ASN A 73 -13.03 2.32 12.61
C ASN A 73 -12.88 1.16 11.63
N ILE A 74 -13.78 0.17 11.67
CA ILE A 74 -13.84 -0.91 10.66
C ILE A 74 -14.13 -0.31 9.27
N CYS A 75 -15.13 0.57 9.16
CA CYS A 75 -15.48 1.21 7.89
C CYS A 75 -14.33 2.04 7.31
N LEU A 76 -13.67 2.86 8.14
CA LEU A 76 -12.50 3.63 7.75
C LEU A 76 -11.37 2.68 7.32
N GLY A 77 -11.08 1.65 8.11
CA GLY A 77 -10.10 0.63 7.76
C GLY A 77 -10.30 0.04 6.38
N LEU A 78 -11.50 -0.44 6.10
CA LEU A 78 -11.88 -1.00 4.79
C LEU A 78 -11.76 0.03 3.66
N TYR A 79 -12.16 1.28 3.90
CA TYR A 79 -11.99 2.36 2.93
C TYR A 79 -10.51 2.64 2.62
N PHE A 80 -9.67 2.69 3.65
CA PHE A 80 -8.23 2.91 3.50
C PHE A 80 -7.53 1.73 2.81
N ILE A 81 -7.95 0.50 3.07
CA ILE A 81 -7.50 -0.67 2.33
C ILE A 81 -7.86 -0.51 0.86
N LYS A 82 -9.13 -0.22 0.54
CA LYS A 82 -9.53 -0.02 -0.87
C LYS A 82 -8.70 1.07 -1.55
N LYS A 83 -8.56 2.23 -0.91
CA LYS A 83 -7.92 3.40 -1.50
C LYS A 83 -6.40 3.23 -1.60
N PHE A 84 -5.72 2.93 -0.51
CA PHE A 84 -4.26 2.94 -0.50
C PHE A 84 -3.67 1.62 -0.99
N TRP A 85 -4.37 0.50 -0.88
CA TRP A 85 -3.78 -0.76 -1.31
C TRP A 85 -4.17 -1.16 -2.71
N TYR A 86 -5.44 -1.03 -3.03
CA TYR A 86 -5.90 -1.43 -4.35
C TYR A 86 -5.44 -0.41 -5.41
N GLU A 87 -5.52 0.89 -5.12
CA GLU A 87 -5.07 1.92 -6.06
C GLU A 87 -3.54 1.93 -6.18
N ASP A 88 -2.77 1.82 -5.08
CA ASP A 88 -1.31 1.74 -5.20
C ASP A 88 -0.86 0.46 -5.90
N PHE A 89 -1.55 -0.67 -5.72
CA PHE A 89 -1.25 -1.89 -6.46
C PHE A 89 -1.49 -1.74 -7.97
N GLU A 90 -2.57 -1.07 -8.37
CA GLU A 90 -2.83 -0.75 -9.78
C GLU A 90 -1.78 0.23 -10.33
N ILE A 91 -1.36 1.19 -9.52
CA ILE A 91 -0.26 2.10 -9.85
C ILE A 91 1.07 1.34 -10.04
N PHE A 92 1.41 0.41 -9.13
CA PHE A 92 2.62 -0.43 -9.27
C PHE A 92 2.54 -1.32 -10.52
N LYS A 93 1.36 -1.84 -10.88
CA LYS A 93 1.18 -2.59 -12.14
C LYS A 93 1.45 -1.72 -13.35
N ALA A 94 0.94 -0.49 -13.36
CA ALA A 94 1.17 0.47 -14.44
C ALA A 94 2.67 0.77 -14.58
N ASP A 95 3.37 1.02 -13.46
CA ASP A 95 4.81 1.26 -13.43
C ASP A 95 5.62 0.04 -13.92
N ILE A 96 5.25 -1.18 -13.52
CA ILE A 96 5.90 -2.41 -13.98
C ILE A 96 5.74 -2.56 -15.50
N LYS A 97 4.56 -2.22 -16.04
CA LYS A 97 4.29 -2.26 -17.48
C LYS A 97 5.08 -1.19 -18.23
N GLU A 98 5.18 0.01 -17.67
CA GLU A 98 5.98 1.10 -18.25
C GLU A 98 7.47 0.75 -18.25
N MET A 99 7.99 0.20 -17.15
CA MET A 99 9.36 -0.33 -17.07
C MET A 99 9.63 -1.43 -18.09
N HIS A 100 8.68 -2.32 -18.32
CA HIS A 100 8.81 -3.36 -19.35
C HIS A 100 8.92 -2.73 -20.75
N ASN A 101 8.08 -1.76 -21.07
CA ASN A 101 8.14 -1.05 -22.35
C ASN A 101 9.47 -0.29 -22.53
N ILE A 102 9.99 0.35 -21.47
CA ILE A 102 11.29 1.04 -21.50
C ILE A 102 12.42 0.04 -21.74
N ALA A 103 12.39 -1.11 -21.05
CA ALA A 103 13.36 -2.18 -21.23
C ALA A 103 13.34 -2.74 -22.66
N ASP A 104 12.15 -2.93 -23.23
CA ASP A 104 12.01 -3.42 -24.61
C ASP A 104 12.57 -2.41 -25.62
N ILE A 105 12.30 -1.10 -25.45
CA ILE A 105 12.87 -0.04 -26.30
C ILE A 105 14.40 -0.02 -26.23
N LEU A 106 14.96 -0.10 -25.02
CA LEU A 106 16.41 -0.13 -24.81
C LEU A 106 17.05 -1.38 -25.42
N LYS A 107 16.43 -2.55 -25.22
CA LYS A 107 16.88 -3.82 -25.80
C LYS A 107 16.86 -3.75 -27.34
N ASP A 108 15.77 -3.27 -27.93
CA ASP A 108 15.63 -3.11 -29.38
C ASP A 108 16.69 -2.17 -29.96
N GLY A 109 16.97 -1.06 -29.28
CA GLY A 109 18.02 -0.11 -29.65
C GLY A 109 19.42 -0.72 -29.61
N LEU A 110 19.71 -1.55 -28.61
CA LEU A 110 20.99 -2.25 -28.48
C LEU A 110 21.17 -3.36 -29.53
N GLU A 111 20.16 -4.20 -29.73
CA GLU A 111 20.21 -5.31 -30.68
C GLU A 111 20.36 -4.82 -32.13
N LYS A 112 19.65 -3.74 -32.48
CA LYS A 112 19.68 -3.15 -33.81
C LYS A 112 20.79 -2.10 -33.99
N LYS A 113 21.56 -1.81 -32.93
CA LYS A 113 22.54 -0.71 -32.88
C LYS A 113 21.94 0.64 -33.32
N ASP A 114 20.68 0.88 -32.96
CA ASP A 114 19.91 2.07 -33.28
C ASP A 114 20.05 3.10 -32.15
N GLU A 115 20.92 4.10 -32.36
CA GLU A 115 21.23 5.11 -31.35
C GLU A 115 20.05 6.03 -31.01
N GLU A 116 19.12 6.27 -31.94
CA GLU A 116 17.95 7.12 -31.71
C GLU A 116 16.92 6.42 -30.81
N LYS A 117 16.69 5.12 -31.03
CA LYS A 117 15.89 4.31 -30.10
C LYS A 117 16.52 4.21 -28.73
N ALA A 118 17.83 4.01 -28.66
CA ALA A 118 18.57 3.96 -27.40
C ALA A 118 18.43 5.27 -26.61
N LYS A 119 18.57 6.44 -27.26
CA LYS A 119 18.32 7.76 -26.64
C LYS A 119 16.88 7.90 -26.13
N SER A 120 15.90 7.47 -26.94
CA SER A 120 14.49 7.53 -26.55
C SER A 120 14.20 6.70 -25.29
N GLY A 121 14.76 5.48 -25.21
CA GLY A 121 14.64 4.62 -24.03
C GLY A 121 15.28 5.24 -22.78
N ILE A 122 16.47 5.84 -22.92
CA ILE A 122 17.17 6.54 -21.84
C ILE A 122 16.33 7.73 -21.33
N ALA A 123 15.83 8.57 -22.23
CA ALA A 123 15.04 9.75 -21.86
C ALA A 123 13.75 9.38 -21.12
N LYS A 124 13.08 8.29 -21.55
CA LYS A 124 11.89 7.77 -20.86
C LYS A 124 12.22 7.26 -19.45
N LEU A 125 13.36 6.57 -19.28
CA LEU A 125 13.80 6.12 -17.96
C LEU A 125 14.10 7.30 -17.03
N GLU A 126 14.77 8.34 -17.54
CA GLU A 126 15.10 9.53 -16.76
C GLU A 126 13.83 10.31 -16.35
N ALA A 127 12.86 10.44 -17.26
CA ALA A 127 11.56 11.05 -16.97
C ALA A 127 10.77 10.24 -15.92
N PHE A 128 10.79 8.92 -16.02
CA PHE A 128 10.17 8.04 -15.03
C PHE A 128 10.86 8.17 -13.66
N ALA A 129 12.20 8.21 -13.63
CA ALA A 129 12.97 8.31 -12.38
C ALA A 129 12.77 9.65 -11.66
N GLN A 130 12.44 10.73 -12.39
CA GLN A 130 12.10 12.03 -11.81
C GLN A 130 10.69 12.11 -11.22
N GLN A 131 9.82 11.12 -11.47
CA GLN A 131 8.48 11.09 -10.91
C GLN A 131 8.54 10.69 -9.43
N GLU A 132 8.77 11.66 -8.54
CA GLU A 132 8.70 11.45 -7.09
C GLU A 132 7.29 11.00 -6.67
N ARG A 133 7.21 9.93 -5.88
CA ARG A 133 5.98 9.52 -5.21
C ARG A 133 6.12 9.57 -3.69
N ASN A 134 5.55 10.62 -3.10
CA ASN A 134 5.47 10.88 -1.66
C ASN A 134 4.40 10.02 -0.95
N VAL A 135 4.35 8.71 -1.23
CA VAL A 135 3.26 7.85 -0.71
C VAL A 135 3.59 7.26 0.67
N THR A 136 4.88 7.21 1.04
CA THR A 136 5.38 6.45 2.19
C THR A 136 5.03 7.05 3.57
N LYS A 137 4.67 8.34 3.66
CA LYS A 137 4.39 8.99 4.96
C LYS A 137 3.01 8.64 5.53
N LEU A 138 1.99 8.56 4.68
CA LEU A 138 0.61 8.23 5.10
C LEU A 138 0.51 6.79 5.64
N PHE A 139 1.24 5.86 5.04
CA PHE A 139 1.24 4.44 5.43
C PHE A 139 1.74 4.15 6.85
N LYS A 140 2.59 5.02 7.43
CA LYS A 140 3.11 4.80 8.79
C LYS A 140 2.16 5.33 9.88
N LEU A 141 1.47 6.43 9.60
CA LEU A 141 0.66 7.12 10.59
C LEU A 141 -0.71 6.44 10.79
N LEU A 142 -1.29 5.95 9.69
CA LEU A 142 -2.67 5.50 9.65
C LEU A 142 -2.95 4.21 10.44
N PRO A 143 -2.12 3.15 10.34
CA PRO A 143 -2.28 1.95 11.15
C PRO A 143 -2.22 2.26 12.65
N THR A 144 -1.30 3.15 13.04
CA THR A 144 -1.11 3.59 14.42
C THR A 144 -2.35 4.30 14.96
N LEU A 145 -2.94 5.20 14.16
CA LEU A 145 -4.20 5.89 14.49
C LEU A 145 -5.38 4.92 14.64
N MET A 146 -5.51 3.94 13.73
CA MET A 146 -6.59 2.96 13.78
C MET A 146 -6.49 2.07 15.02
N ILE A 147 -5.29 1.57 15.35
CA ILE A 147 -5.06 0.78 16.56
C ILE A 147 -5.41 1.60 17.80
N ALA A 148 -4.97 2.87 17.87
CA ALA A 148 -5.32 3.75 18.98
C ALA A 148 -6.84 3.90 19.14
N LEU A 149 -7.58 4.09 18.05
CA LEU A 149 -9.04 4.20 18.06
C LEU A 149 -9.72 2.88 18.50
N ILE A 150 -9.18 1.71 18.14
CA ILE A 150 -9.69 0.41 18.63
C ILE A 150 -9.45 0.26 20.13
N LEU A 151 -8.31 0.70 20.63
CA LEU A 151 -8.03 0.68 22.07
C LEU A 151 -8.99 1.61 22.83
N ILE A 152 -9.26 2.80 22.29
CA ILE A 152 -10.24 3.72 22.87
C ILE A 152 -11.64 3.11 22.88
N SER A 153 -12.10 2.48 21.79
CA SER A 153 -13.41 1.82 21.78
C SER A 153 -13.47 0.69 22.79
N SER A 154 -12.40 -0.08 22.95
CA SER A 154 -12.30 -1.15 23.95
C SER A 154 -12.45 -0.62 25.38
N ILE A 155 -11.78 0.50 25.69
CA ILE A 155 -11.88 1.14 27.01
C ILE A 155 -13.30 1.63 27.27
N LEU A 156 -13.95 2.26 26.28
CA LEU A 156 -15.33 2.74 26.40
C LEU A 156 -16.32 1.59 26.67
N ILE A 157 -16.15 0.46 25.98
CA ILE A 157 -16.97 -0.74 26.20
C ILE A 157 -16.70 -1.32 27.60
N LEU A 158 -15.44 -1.41 28.02
CA LEU A 158 -15.10 -1.92 29.35
C LEU A 158 -15.61 -1.02 30.50
N LEU A 159 -15.61 0.30 30.32
CA LEU A 159 -16.16 1.24 31.31
C LEU A 159 -17.70 1.23 31.36
N SER A 160 -18.35 0.59 30.38
CA SER A 160 -19.81 0.50 30.30
C SER A 160 -20.39 -0.73 30.99
N ILE A 161 -19.54 -1.72 31.28
CA ILE A 161 -19.81 -2.92 32.09
C ILE A 161 -19.55 -2.57 33.54
#